data_AF-A0A951SAU1-F1
#
_entry.id   AF-A0A951SAU1-F1
#
_cell.length_a   1.000
_cell.length_b   1.000
_cell.length_c   1.000
_cell.angle_alpha   90.00
_cell.angle_beta   90.00
_cell.angle_gamma   90.00
#
_symmetry.space_group_name_H-M   'P 1'
#
loop_
_entity.id
_entity.type
_entity.pdbx_description
1 polymer ?
#
loop_
_entity_poly.entity_id
_entity_poly.type
_entity_poly.pdbx_seq_one_letter_code
_entity_poly.pdbx_strand_id
1 'polypeptide(L)'
;DTSKIELYKDTIEIPIKYLHFTPFSIKVFYPWDEKTNYSIKIKDSACKDVFNQWNDSITNKFTTNSLADYGNLQLHVQVKKKGKYILQLLTNDEKNIVKSFAIDKNQDIEITNLLPATYTIKYITDENNNGKWDNGNYNEKIQPEKVGYYTEPIVIRAYWDLEQSIIIE
;
A
#
# COMPACT_ATOMS: atom_id res chain seq x y z
N ASP A 1 -3.84 23.60 1.50
CA ASP A 1 -3.77 24.47 0.31
C ASP A 1 -2.97 23.75 -0.77
N THR A 2 -3.63 23.31 -1.84
CA THR A 2 -2.99 22.56 -2.94
C THR A 2 -2.07 23.42 -3.77
N SER A 3 -2.24 24.75 -3.78
CA SER A 3 -1.38 25.69 -4.52
C SER A 3 0.03 25.79 -3.94
N LYS A 4 0.23 25.28 -2.73
CA LYS A 4 1.50 25.28 -2.00
C LYS A 4 2.28 23.98 -2.12
N ILE A 5 1.82 23.05 -2.98
CA ILE A 5 2.47 21.78 -3.24
C ILE A 5 3.03 21.83 -4.66
N GLU A 6 4.35 21.82 -4.75
CA GLU A 6 5.11 21.94 -5.99
C GLU A 6 5.80 20.61 -6.29
N LEU A 7 5.73 20.18 -7.54
CA LEU A 7 6.44 19.00 -8.02
C LEU A 7 7.50 19.45 -9.02
N TYR A 8 8.73 19.00 -8.81
CA TYR A 8 9.85 19.25 -9.69
C TYR A 8 10.32 17.93 -10.31
N LYS A 9 10.52 17.95 -11.63
CA LYS A 9 11.28 16.94 -12.36
C LYS A 9 12.68 17.51 -12.61
N ASP A 10 13.69 16.92 -11.96
CA ASP A 10 15.03 17.47 -11.82
C ASP A 10 15.04 18.90 -11.24
N THR A 11 15.06 19.92 -12.10
CA THR A 11 15.04 21.35 -11.72
C THR A 11 13.79 22.08 -12.24
N ILE A 12 12.96 21.42 -13.06
CA ILE A 12 11.82 22.02 -13.74
C ILE A 12 10.55 21.75 -12.94
N GLU A 13 9.81 22.80 -12.62
CA GLU A 13 8.50 22.68 -12.00
C GLU A 13 7.48 22.13 -13.00
N ILE A 14 6.72 21.13 -12.58
CA ILE A 14 5.69 20.48 -13.38
C ILE A 14 4.33 20.53 -12.68
N PRO A 15 3.23 20.74 -13.43
CA PRO A 15 1.90 20.82 -12.84
C PRO A 15 1.45 19.45 -12.32
N ILE A 16 0.93 19.43 -11.09
CA ILE A 16 0.36 18.23 -10.51
C ILE A 16 -1.07 18.04 -11.05
N LYS A 17 -1.31 16.93 -11.75
CA LYS A 17 -2.64 16.62 -12.30
C LYS A 17 -3.67 16.29 -11.23
N TYR A 18 -3.31 15.43 -10.28
CA TYR A 18 -4.25 14.95 -9.28
C TYR A 18 -3.57 14.66 -7.94
N LEU A 19 -4.16 15.21 -6.88
CA LEU A 19 -3.77 15.00 -5.49
C LEU A 19 -4.93 14.36 -4.74
N HIS A 20 -4.64 13.30 -4.01
CA HIS A 20 -5.59 12.70 -3.09
C HIS A 20 -5.06 12.80 -1.67
N PHE A 21 -5.91 13.31 -0.77
CA PHE A 21 -5.58 13.53 0.63
C PHE A 21 -6.29 12.52 1.50
N THR A 22 -5.54 11.94 2.43
CA THR A 22 -6.05 11.16 3.56
C THR A 22 -5.55 11.81 4.86
N PRO A 23 -6.14 11.50 6.02
CA PRO A 23 -5.67 12.07 7.29
C PRO A 23 -4.18 11.85 7.58
N PHE A 24 -3.56 10.83 6.96
CA PHE A 24 -2.17 10.43 7.24
C PHE A 24 -1.26 10.42 6.00
N SER A 25 -1.78 10.71 4.80
CA SER A 25 -0.96 10.66 3.58
C SER A 25 -1.49 11.56 2.47
N ILE A 26 -0.57 12.08 1.66
CA ILE A 26 -0.84 12.80 0.42
C ILE A 26 -0.37 11.91 -0.73
N LYS A 27 -1.27 11.54 -1.63
CA LYS A 27 -0.96 10.74 -2.82
C LYS A 27 -0.93 11.66 -4.03
N VAL A 28 0.21 11.65 -4.73
CA VAL A 28 0.43 12.40 -5.97
C VAL A 28 0.30 11.42 -7.14
N PHE A 29 -0.66 11.68 -8.03
CA PHE A 29 -0.85 10.86 -9.22
C PHE A 29 -0.23 11.58 -10.42
N TYR A 30 0.87 11.02 -10.90
CA TYR A 30 1.64 11.54 -12.01
C TYR A 30 2.22 10.35 -12.80
N PRO A 31 2.29 10.41 -14.15
CA PRO A 31 2.97 9.40 -14.95
C PRO A 31 4.48 9.55 -14.76
N TRP A 32 5.02 8.91 -13.72
CA TRP A 32 6.44 8.95 -13.38
C TRP A 32 7.30 8.34 -14.48
N ASP A 33 8.33 9.07 -14.92
CA ASP A 33 9.33 8.56 -15.85
C ASP A 33 10.35 7.72 -15.09
N GLU A 34 10.87 6.66 -15.70
CA GLU A 34 11.89 5.80 -15.10
C GLU A 34 13.23 6.54 -14.91
N LYS A 35 14.02 6.10 -13.93
CA LYS A 35 15.40 6.59 -13.66
C LYS A 35 15.52 8.12 -13.61
N THR A 36 14.51 8.79 -13.10
CA THR A 36 14.41 10.25 -13.10
C THR A 36 14.33 10.78 -11.66
N ASN A 37 14.98 11.91 -11.41
CA ASN A 37 14.92 12.55 -10.10
C ASN A 37 13.67 13.44 -10.02
N TYR A 38 12.94 13.28 -8.94
CA TYR A 38 11.81 14.13 -8.60
C TYR A 38 12.01 14.75 -7.23
N SER A 39 11.41 15.91 -7.04
CA SER A 39 11.35 16.58 -5.75
C SER A 39 9.94 17.10 -5.53
N ILE A 40 9.32 16.69 -4.43
CA ILE A 40 8.05 17.25 -3.96
C ILE A 40 8.39 18.27 -2.87
N LYS A 41 7.93 19.50 -3.07
CA LYS A 41 8.08 20.59 -2.11
C LYS A 41 6.71 21.03 -1.62
N ILE A 42 6.51 20.93 -0.31
CA ILE A 42 5.32 21.42 0.37
C ILE A 42 5.77 22.68 1.10
N LYS A 43 5.25 23.84 0.71
CA LYS A 43 5.57 25.12 1.36
C LYS A 43 5.01 25.15 2.79
N ASP A 44 5.47 26.14 3.54
CA ASP A 44 4.96 26.43 4.87
C ASP A 44 3.45 26.72 4.84
N SER A 45 2.76 26.37 5.93
CA SER A 45 1.33 26.64 6.07
C SER A 45 0.49 26.07 4.92
N ALA A 46 0.81 24.84 4.47
CA ALA A 46 0.11 24.13 3.40
C ALA A 46 -0.87 23.08 3.93
N CYS A 47 -0.50 22.39 5.01
CA CYS A 47 -1.23 21.30 5.65
C CYS A 47 -1.43 21.62 7.13
N LYS A 48 -2.57 21.21 7.68
CA LYS A 48 -2.93 21.43 9.09
C LYS A 48 -3.18 20.09 9.76
N ASP A 49 -2.66 19.89 10.96
CA ASP A 49 -2.89 18.68 11.74
C ASP A 49 -4.20 18.72 12.55
N VAL A 50 -4.48 17.65 13.28
CA VAL A 50 -5.66 17.52 14.16
C VAL A 50 -5.65 18.50 15.34
N PHE A 51 -4.50 19.08 15.68
CA PHE A 51 -4.31 20.08 16.73
C PHE A 51 -4.30 21.51 16.19
N ASN A 52 -4.72 21.71 14.94
CA ASN A 52 -4.72 23.00 14.27
C ASN A 52 -3.34 23.64 14.06
N GLN A 53 -2.25 22.86 14.08
CA GLN A 53 -0.91 23.32 13.78
C GLN A 53 -0.60 23.19 12.29
N TRP A 54 0.09 24.18 11.74
CA TRP A 54 0.52 24.20 10.34
C TRP A 54 1.86 23.48 10.16
N ASN A 55 2.07 22.86 9.00
CA ASN A 55 3.39 22.37 8.64
C ASN A 55 4.37 23.52 8.38
N ASP A 56 5.65 23.28 8.67
CA ASP A 56 6.76 24.03 8.09
C ASP A 56 7.07 23.50 6.67
N SER A 57 8.00 24.13 5.96
CA SER A 57 8.47 23.70 4.64
C SER A 57 9.03 22.26 4.67
N ILE A 58 8.52 21.40 3.78
CA ILE A 58 8.95 20.02 3.61
C ILE A 58 9.45 19.85 2.18
N THR A 59 10.66 19.33 2.01
CA THR A 59 11.21 18.96 0.70
C THR A 59 11.60 17.49 0.72
N ASN A 60 11.00 16.69 -0.15
CA ASN A 60 11.32 15.28 -0.31
C ASN A 60 11.83 15.03 -1.73
N LYS A 61 13.06 14.50 -1.82
CA LYS A 61 13.73 14.17 -3.07
C LYS A 61 13.79 12.65 -3.21
N PHE A 62 13.40 12.14 -4.37
CA PHE A 62 13.43 10.72 -4.67
C PHE A 62 13.77 10.48 -6.13
N THR A 63 14.35 9.33 -6.40
CA THR A 63 14.65 8.88 -7.76
C THR A 63 13.74 7.70 -8.08
N THR A 64 13.09 7.74 -9.24
CA THR A 64 12.30 6.61 -9.71
C THR A 64 13.22 5.49 -10.17
N ASN A 65 12.88 4.25 -9.84
CA ASN A 65 13.62 3.09 -10.35
C ASN A 65 13.18 2.81 -11.80
N SER A 66 13.91 1.92 -12.48
CA SER A 66 13.44 1.36 -13.74
C SER A 66 12.50 0.18 -13.53
N LEU A 67 11.69 -0.14 -14.55
CA LEU A 67 10.81 -1.30 -14.49
C LEU A 67 11.58 -2.61 -14.22
N ALA A 68 12.83 -2.70 -14.69
CA ALA A 68 13.72 -3.82 -14.45
C ALA A 68 14.15 -3.98 -12.98
N ASP A 69 14.04 -2.91 -12.17
CA ASP A 69 14.40 -2.96 -10.75
C ASP A 69 13.26 -3.50 -9.88
N TYR A 70 12.07 -3.72 -10.44
CA TYR A 70 10.90 -4.27 -9.75
C TYR A 70 10.66 -5.73 -10.13
N GLY A 71 9.95 -6.45 -9.27
CA GLY A 71 9.38 -7.76 -9.59
C GLY A 71 7.85 -7.74 -9.54
N ASN A 72 7.25 -8.80 -10.06
CA ASN A 72 5.80 -9.00 -10.05
C ASN A 72 5.45 -10.28 -9.30
N LEU A 73 4.25 -10.30 -8.73
CA LEU A 73 3.71 -11.42 -7.97
C LEU A 73 2.30 -11.74 -8.46
N GLN A 74 2.13 -12.96 -8.97
CA GLN A 74 0.84 -13.52 -9.31
C GLN A 74 0.39 -14.44 -8.18
N LEU A 75 -0.73 -14.11 -7.53
CA LEU A 75 -1.31 -14.91 -6.45
C LEU A 75 -2.54 -15.65 -6.93
N HIS A 76 -2.53 -16.97 -6.82
CA HIS A 76 -3.70 -17.83 -7.00
C HIS A 76 -4.36 -18.06 -5.65
N VAL A 77 -5.45 -17.35 -5.37
CA VAL A 77 -6.13 -17.41 -4.07
C VAL A 77 -7.26 -18.44 -4.12
N GLN A 78 -7.18 -19.44 -3.25
CA GLN A 78 -8.22 -20.45 -3.06
C GLN A 78 -8.90 -20.27 -1.70
N VAL A 79 -10.22 -20.13 -1.71
CA VAL A 79 -11.04 -19.95 -0.52
C VAL A 79 -11.75 -21.26 -0.20
N LYS A 80 -11.34 -21.96 0.87
CA LYS A 80 -11.96 -23.24 1.27
C LYS A 80 -13.36 -23.03 1.87
N LYS A 81 -13.50 -22.03 2.73
CA LYS A 81 -14.75 -21.72 3.42
C LYS A 81 -15.37 -20.46 2.83
N LYS A 82 -16.64 -20.53 2.45
CA LYS A 82 -17.36 -19.32 2.00
C LYS A 82 -17.36 -18.27 3.12
N GLY A 83 -16.92 -17.08 2.78
CA GLY A 83 -16.76 -15.97 3.70
C GLY A 83 -16.22 -14.76 2.95
N LYS A 84 -16.02 -13.67 3.68
CA LYS A 84 -15.35 -12.48 3.19
C LYS A 84 -14.03 -12.34 3.91
N TYR A 85 -13.01 -12.00 3.16
CA TYR A 85 -11.65 -11.97 3.64
C TYR A 85 -10.94 -10.73 3.11
N ILE A 86 -9.97 -10.27 3.88
CA ILE A 86 -9.05 -9.21 3.44
C ILE A 86 -7.67 -9.83 3.35
N LEU A 87 -7.11 -9.86 2.14
CA LEU A 87 -5.75 -10.28 1.89
C LEU A 87 -4.82 -9.07 1.92
N GLN A 88 -3.77 -9.13 2.74
CA GLN A 88 -2.77 -8.08 2.89
C GLN A 88 -1.38 -8.62 2.55
N LEU A 89 -0.69 -7.92 1.66
CA LEU A 89 0.74 -8.10 1.45
C LEU A 89 1.47 -7.12 2.36
N LEU A 90 2.30 -7.64 3.27
CA LEU A 90 3.01 -6.88 4.29
C LEU A 90 4.53 -6.91 4.02
N THR A 91 5.23 -5.89 4.50
CA THR A 91 6.70 -5.93 4.62
C THR A 91 7.14 -7.08 5.54
N ASN A 92 8.38 -7.56 5.39
CA ASN A 92 8.92 -8.67 6.18
C ASN A 92 8.84 -8.45 7.72
N ASP A 93 8.86 -7.20 8.17
CA ASP A 93 8.72 -6.84 9.59
C ASP A 93 7.26 -6.72 10.05
N GLU A 94 6.30 -7.01 9.17
CA GLU A 94 4.85 -6.94 9.35
C GLU A 94 4.29 -5.56 9.72
N LYS A 95 5.12 -4.51 9.69
CA LYS A 95 4.70 -3.16 10.13
C LYS A 95 3.90 -2.41 9.08
N ASN A 96 4.18 -2.64 7.80
CA ASN A 96 3.60 -1.86 6.71
C ASN A 96 2.78 -2.75 5.76
N ILE A 97 1.55 -2.31 5.49
CA ILE A 97 0.70 -2.90 4.46
C ILE A 97 1.09 -2.30 3.11
N VAL A 98 1.58 -3.15 2.21
CA VAL A 98 1.99 -2.78 0.85
C VAL A 98 0.77 -2.73 -0.08
N LYS A 99 -0.07 -3.78 -0.01
CA LYS A 99 -1.33 -3.90 -0.76
C LYS A 99 -2.37 -4.62 0.07
N SER A 100 -3.65 -4.33 -0.19
CA SER A 100 -4.80 -4.95 0.47
C SER A 100 -5.89 -5.23 -0.57
N PHE A 101 -6.53 -6.40 -0.49
CA PHE A 101 -7.55 -6.86 -1.42
C PHE A 101 -8.72 -7.48 -0.67
N ALA A 102 -9.95 -7.22 -1.13
CA ALA A 102 -11.14 -7.90 -0.63
C ALA A 102 -11.35 -9.20 -1.43
N ILE A 103 -11.50 -10.31 -0.73
CA ILE A 103 -11.63 -11.66 -1.28
C ILE A 103 -12.92 -12.29 -0.78
N ASP A 104 -13.78 -12.74 -1.69
CA ASP A 104 -15.03 -13.44 -1.38
C ASP A 104 -15.14 -14.81 -2.08
N LYS A 105 -14.24 -15.07 -3.04
CA LYS A 105 -14.18 -16.29 -3.85
C LYS A 105 -12.76 -16.56 -4.33
N ASN A 106 -12.57 -17.70 -4.97
CA ASN A 106 -11.32 -18.01 -5.67
C ASN A 106 -11.07 -16.97 -6.76
N GLN A 107 -9.88 -16.40 -6.77
CA GLN A 107 -9.47 -15.41 -7.75
C GLN A 107 -7.95 -15.33 -7.85
N ASP A 108 -7.50 -14.88 -9.02
CA ASP A 108 -6.11 -14.59 -9.27
C ASP A 108 -5.87 -13.08 -9.09
N ILE A 109 -4.78 -12.73 -8.41
CA ILE A 109 -4.41 -11.35 -8.12
C ILE A 109 -3.03 -11.09 -8.66
N GLU A 110 -2.94 -10.13 -9.58
CA GLU A 110 -1.68 -9.65 -10.10
C GLU A 110 -1.21 -8.44 -9.28
N ILE A 111 0.01 -8.52 -8.75
CA ILE A 111 0.66 -7.42 -8.03
C ILE A 111 1.95 -7.06 -8.76
N THR A 112 1.91 -5.96 -9.50
CA THR A 112 3.06 -5.45 -10.27
C THR A 112 3.83 -4.37 -9.54
N ASN A 113 5.08 -4.15 -9.98
CA ASN A 113 5.97 -3.10 -9.50
C ASN A 113 6.31 -3.21 -7.99
N LEU A 114 6.55 -4.43 -7.51
CA LEU A 114 7.02 -4.68 -6.15
C LEU A 114 8.53 -4.46 -6.07
N LEU A 115 8.98 -3.82 -4.99
CA LEU A 115 10.41 -3.69 -4.73
C LEU A 115 10.99 -5.07 -4.40
N PRO A 116 12.22 -5.39 -4.84
CA PRO A 116 12.89 -6.63 -4.46
C PRO A 116 13.08 -6.69 -2.94
N ALA A 117 12.33 -7.56 -2.29
CA ALA A 117 12.31 -7.72 -0.85
C ALA A 117 11.59 -9.03 -0.48
N THR A 118 11.66 -9.38 0.79
CA THR A 118 10.81 -10.41 1.38
C THR A 118 9.51 -9.78 1.86
N TYR A 119 8.39 -10.43 1.57
CA TYR A 119 7.05 -10.03 1.98
C TYR A 119 6.33 -11.16 2.70
N THR A 120 5.36 -10.80 3.54
CA THR A 120 4.50 -11.72 4.27
C THR A 120 3.06 -11.54 3.80
N ILE A 121 2.34 -12.64 3.60
CA ILE A 121 0.91 -12.58 3.29
C ILE A 121 0.12 -12.84 4.56
N LYS A 122 -0.78 -11.92 4.88
CA LYS A 122 -1.73 -12.01 5.98
C LYS A 122 -3.14 -11.99 5.42
N TYR A 123 -4.03 -12.84 5.91
CA TYR A 123 -5.45 -12.80 5.58
C TYR A 123 -6.27 -12.61 6.84
N ILE A 124 -7.35 -11.83 6.73
CA ILE A 124 -8.28 -11.51 7.81
C ILE A 124 -9.65 -12.03 7.40
N THR A 125 -10.40 -12.62 8.33
CA THR A 125 -11.82 -12.93 8.12
C THR A 125 -12.65 -11.69 8.44
N ASP A 126 -13.22 -11.05 7.42
CA ASP A 126 -14.00 -9.82 7.52
C ASP A 126 -15.48 -10.18 7.74
N GLU A 127 -15.85 -10.36 9.01
CA GLU A 127 -17.20 -10.83 9.37
C GLU A 127 -18.26 -9.73 9.21
N ASN A 128 -17.85 -8.46 9.34
CA ASN A 128 -18.76 -7.31 9.25
C ASN A 128 -18.78 -6.64 7.87
N ASN A 129 -17.91 -7.07 6.96
CA ASN A 129 -17.79 -6.61 5.58
C ASN A 129 -17.47 -5.11 5.45
N ASN A 130 -16.63 -4.58 6.32
CA ASN A 130 -16.21 -3.18 6.24
C ASN A 130 -14.87 -2.97 5.52
N GLY A 131 -14.19 -4.05 5.11
CA GLY A 131 -12.93 -4.01 4.38
C GLY A 131 -11.74 -3.53 5.21
N LYS A 132 -11.85 -3.51 6.54
CA LYS A 132 -10.80 -3.17 7.49
C LYS A 132 -10.71 -4.27 8.53
N TRP A 133 -9.54 -4.40 9.15
CA TRP A 133 -9.42 -5.27 10.31
C TRP A 133 -9.99 -4.57 11.53
N ASP A 134 -10.99 -5.18 12.17
CA ASP A 134 -11.57 -4.65 13.40
C ASP A 134 -11.03 -5.33 14.66
N ASN A 135 -10.76 -4.47 15.64
CA ASN A 135 -10.51 -4.91 17.00
C ASN A 135 -11.80 -5.47 17.62
N GLY A 136 -11.63 -6.36 18.60
CA GLY A 136 -12.74 -6.82 19.42
C GLY A 136 -13.31 -5.68 20.27
N ASN A 137 -14.59 -5.79 20.62
CA ASN A 137 -15.24 -4.88 21.56
C ASN A 137 -15.42 -5.58 22.91
N TYR A 138 -14.66 -5.13 23.92
CA TYR A 138 -14.73 -5.73 25.25
C TYR A 138 -16.11 -5.57 25.91
N ASN A 139 -16.73 -4.40 25.76
CA ASN A 139 -18.03 -4.10 26.38
C ASN A 139 -19.16 -4.94 25.75
N GLU A 140 -19.08 -5.15 24.43
CA GLU A 140 -20.05 -5.97 23.69
C GLU A 140 -19.66 -7.46 23.64
N LYS A 141 -18.53 -7.84 24.28
CA LYS A 141 -17.97 -9.19 24.29
C LYS A 141 -17.71 -9.77 22.89
N ILE A 142 -17.41 -8.91 21.92
CA ILE A 142 -17.08 -9.30 20.55
C ILE A 142 -15.58 -9.55 20.46
N GLN A 143 -15.19 -10.72 19.95
CA GLN A 143 -13.78 -11.04 19.72
C GLN A 143 -13.23 -10.27 18.51
N PRO A 144 -11.93 -9.97 18.46
CA PRO A 144 -11.30 -9.42 17.26
C PRO A 144 -11.47 -10.34 16.06
N GLU A 145 -11.46 -9.75 14.86
CA GLU A 145 -11.51 -10.52 13.63
C GLU A 145 -10.32 -11.47 13.51
N LYS A 146 -10.59 -12.69 13.04
CA LYS A 146 -9.59 -13.74 12.95
C LYS A 146 -8.57 -13.41 11.86
N VAL A 147 -7.31 -13.59 12.21
CA VAL A 147 -6.17 -13.36 11.33
C VAL A 147 -5.44 -14.69 11.11
N GLY A 148 -5.09 -14.96 9.86
CA GLY A 148 -4.20 -16.05 9.49
C GLY A 148 -3.04 -15.54 8.62
N TYR A 149 -1.99 -16.34 8.57
CA TYR A 149 -0.75 -16.01 7.86
C TYR A 149 -0.39 -17.13 6.90
N TYR A 150 0.10 -16.74 5.73
CA TYR A 150 0.80 -17.67 4.87
C TYR A 150 2.18 -17.96 5.48
N THR A 151 2.49 -19.22 5.72
CA THR A 151 3.65 -19.63 6.51
C THR A 151 4.98 -19.35 5.82
N GLU A 152 5.00 -19.40 4.48
CA GLU A 152 6.23 -19.22 3.71
C GLU A 152 6.42 -17.74 3.31
N PRO A 153 7.62 -17.18 3.50
CA PRO A 153 7.91 -15.82 3.08
C PRO A 153 7.96 -15.72 1.55
N ILE A 154 7.41 -14.62 1.00
CA ILE A 154 7.41 -14.35 -0.43
C ILE A 154 8.63 -13.52 -0.79
N VAL A 155 9.62 -14.13 -1.45
CA VAL A 155 10.87 -13.46 -1.84
C VAL A 155 10.76 -12.94 -3.26
N ILE A 156 10.58 -11.63 -3.42
CA ILE A 156 10.53 -10.96 -4.71
C ILE A 156 11.94 -10.53 -5.12
N ARG A 157 12.29 -10.79 -6.38
CA ARG A 157 13.54 -10.33 -7.00
C ARG A 157 13.25 -9.35 -8.12
N ALA A 158 14.24 -8.52 -8.44
CA ALA A 158 14.16 -7.61 -9.58
C ALA A 158 14.01 -8.41 -10.88
N TYR A 159 13.18 -7.90 -11.79
CA TYR A 159 12.91 -8.44 -13.11
C TYR A 159 12.37 -9.90 -13.11
N TRP A 160 11.74 -10.32 -12.01
CA TRP A 160 11.15 -11.65 -11.87
C TRP A 160 9.63 -11.57 -11.74
N ASP A 161 8.95 -12.52 -12.39
CA ASP A 161 7.55 -12.82 -12.19
C ASP A 161 7.46 -14.07 -11.29
N LEU A 162 6.93 -13.89 -10.08
CA LEU A 162 6.74 -14.98 -9.12
C LEU A 162 5.27 -15.41 -9.11
N GLU A 163 4.99 -16.69 -9.27
CA GLU A 163 3.65 -17.25 -9.10
C GLU A 163 3.56 -18.00 -7.77
N GLN A 164 2.52 -17.74 -6.99
CA GLN A 164 2.28 -18.40 -5.71
C GLN A 164 0.81 -18.77 -5.54
N SER A 165 0.56 -19.99 -5.08
CA SER A 165 -0.78 -20.43 -4.68
C SER A 165 -0.95 -20.32 -3.17
N ILE A 166 -2.05 -19.70 -2.74
CA ILE A 166 -2.40 -19.59 -1.32
C ILE A 166 -3.80 -20.14 -1.08
N ILE A 167 -3.98 -20.73 0.10
CA ILE A 167 -5.24 -21.31 0.53
C ILE A 167 -5.69 -20.57 1.80
N ILE A 168 -6.87 -19.97 1.74
CA ILE A 168 -7.55 -19.37 2.88
C ILE A 168 -8.49 -20.42 3.47
N GLU A 169 -8.32 -20.68 4.77
CA GLU A 169 -9.08 -21.69 5.52
C GLU A 169 -10.44 -21.20 6.03
#